data_AF-A0A3N9Q0A9-F1
#
_entry.id   AF-A0A3N9Q0A9-F1
#
_cell.length_a   1.000
_cell.length_b   1.000
_cell.length_c   1.000
_cell.angle_alpha   90.00
_cell.angle_beta   90.00
_cell.angle_gamma   90.00
#
_symmetry.space_group_name_H-M   'P 1'
#
loop_
_entity.id
_entity.type
_entity.pdbx_description
1 polymer ?
#
loop_
_entity_poly.entity_id
_entity_poly.type
_entity_poly.pdbx_seq_one_letter_code
_entity_poly.pdbx_strand_id
1 'polypeptide(L)'
;MNKGSAKRNVGVLATGILLLAMALLAGGEMTRNVSGVCLGLGAGLSGMGIANLIMIRYYAKRPSLKKQQDIEAGDERSASINNLSKAKAFDITLRAMMILPFVLVLADSPLWLTLAVVAFYVFSYSIRYYYIVKYSKVM
;
A
#
# COMPACT_ATOMS: atom_id res chain seq x y z
N MET A 1 19.52 -13.28 -6.85
CA MET A 1 18.57 -12.14 -6.79
C MET A 1 19.13 -11.05 -7.69
N ASN A 2 18.37 -10.58 -8.67
CA ASN A 2 18.93 -9.79 -9.77
C ASN A 2 19.27 -8.36 -9.30
N LYS A 3 20.50 -7.88 -9.54
CA LYS A 3 20.94 -6.51 -9.18
C LYS A 3 20.01 -5.43 -9.78
N GLY A 4 19.28 -5.74 -10.85
CA GLY A 4 18.27 -4.88 -11.44
C GLY A 4 17.07 -4.54 -10.54
N SER A 5 16.64 -5.44 -9.65
CA SER A 5 15.48 -5.17 -8.78
C SER A 5 15.81 -4.15 -7.69
N ALA A 6 17.02 -4.18 -7.17
CA ALA A 6 17.51 -3.20 -6.21
C ALA A 6 17.62 -1.80 -6.84
N LYS A 7 18.22 -1.70 -8.04
CA LYS A 7 18.33 -0.43 -8.78
C LYS A 7 16.96 0.19 -9.06
N ARG A 8 15.99 -0.62 -9.48
CA ARG A 8 14.60 -0.17 -9.69
C ARG A 8 13.98 0.38 -8.41
N ASN A 9 14.11 -0.33 -7.29
CA ASN A 9 13.51 0.10 -6.02
C ASN A 9 14.19 1.35 -5.43
N VAL A 10 15.50 1.52 -5.66
CA VAL A 10 16.20 2.78 -5.36
C VAL A 10 15.66 3.92 -6.24
N GLY A 11 15.40 3.66 -7.52
CA GLY A 11 14.75 4.64 -8.41
C GLY A 11 13.38 5.06 -7.90
N VAL A 12 12.53 4.09 -7.51
CA VAL A 12 11.20 4.36 -6.92
C VAL A 12 11.31 5.19 -5.64
N LEU A 13 12.25 4.85 -4.76
CA LEU A 13 12.51 5.62 -3.55
C LEU A 13 12.97 7.05 -3.85
N ALA A 14 13.90 7.22 -4.78
CA ALA A 14 14.40 8.53 -5.19
C ALA A 14 13.29 9.40 -5.78
N THR A 15 12.41 8.82 -6.62
CA THR A 15 11.24 9.54 -7.13
C THR A 15 10.26 9.93 -6.02
N GLY A 16 10.05 9.06 -5.03
CA GLY A 16 9.21 9.36 -3.87
C GLY A 16 9.76 10.52 -3.04
N ILE A 17 11.07 10.51 -2.74
CA ILE A 17 11.74 11.57 -1.97
C ILE A 17 11.72 12.89 -2.74
N LEU A 18 11.93 12.86 -4.06
CA LEU A 18 11.91 14.05 -4.90
C LEU A 18 10.51 14.68 -4.91
N LEU A 19 9.43 13.88 -4.99
CA LEU A 19 8.06 14.37 -4.88
C LEU A 19 7.76 14.97 -3.50
N LEU A 20 8.26 14.36 -2.42
CA LEU A 20 8.15 14.92 -1.07
C LEU A 20 8.90 16.25 -0.94
N ALA A 21 10.12 16.33 -1.46
CA ALA A 21 10.93 17.56 -1.43
C ALA A 21 10.26 18.69 -2.22
N MET A 22 9.75 18.40 -3.43
CA MET A 22 9.00 19.39 -4.21
C MET A 22 7.72 19.84 -3.51
N ALA A 23 7.01 18.94 -2.84
CA ALA A 23 5.81 19.29 -2.07
C ALA A 23 6.12 20.23 -0.90
N LEU A 24 7.23 20.02 -0.20
CA LEU A 24 7.63 20.84 0.96
C LEU A 24 8.24 22.19 0.55
N LEU A 25 8.88 22.28 -0.61
CA LEU A 25 9.51 23.51 -1.12
C LEU A 25 8.55 24.42 -1.90
N ALA A 26 7.42 23.89 -2.39
CA ALA A 26 6.42 24.65 -3.14
C ALA A 26 5.50 25.47 -2.21
N GLY A 27 6.02 26.56 -1.64
CA GLY A 27 5.35 27.44 -0.66
C GLY A 27 4.40 28.51 -1.24
N GLY A 28 3.61 28.21 -2.27
CA GLY A 28 2.62 29.14 -2.85
C GLY A 28 1.17 28.74 -2.60
N GLU A 29 0.25 29.70 -2.45
CA GLU A 29 -1.19 29.41 -2.27
C GLU A 29 -1.79 28.65 -3.47
N MET A 30 -1.35 28.95 -4.69
CA MET A 30 -1.79 28.27 -5.91
C MET A 30 -1.23 26.84 -6.05
N THR A 31 -0.14 26.50 -5.34
CA THR A 31 0.46 25.17 -5.37
C THR A 31 -0.05 24.25 -4.27
N ARG A 32 -0.95 24.70 -3.38
CA ARG A 32 -1.37 23.96 -2.17
C ARG A 32 -2.02 22.59 -2.46
N ASN A 33 -2.87 22.50 -3.48
CA ASN A 33 -3.48 21.22 -3.87
C ASN A 33 -2.47 20.28 -4.53
N VAL A 34 -1.62 20.83 -5.41
CA VAL A 34 -0.58 20.06 -6.12
C VAL A 34 0.46 19.52 -5.14
N SER A 35 0.91 20.36 -4.21
CA SER A 35 1.83 19.96 -3.13
C SER A 35 1.20 18.90 -2.22
N GLY A 36 -0.09 19.00 -1.89
CA GLY A 36 -0.81 17.95 -1.16
C GLY A 36 -0.80 16.59 -1.88
N VAL A 37 -1.08 16.57 -3.19
CA VAL A 37 -1.04 15.34 -4.00
C VAL A 37 0.39 14.79 -4.11
N CYS A 38 1.37 15.66 -4.36
CA CYS A 38 2.79 15.27 -4.38
C CYS A 38 3.26 14.70 -3.05
N LEU A 39 2.76 15.23 -1.93
CA LEU A 39 3.08 14.74 -0.59
C LEU A 39 2.51 13.34 -0.36
N GLY A 40 1.24 13.11 -0.72
CA GLY A 40 0.60 11.79 -0.64
C GLY A 40 1.29 10.74 -1.52
N LEU A 41 1.53 11.06 -2.79
CA LEU A 41 2.22 10.15 -3.73
C LEU A 41 3.67 9.91 -3.34
N GLY A 42 4.38 10.97 -2.93
CA GLY A 42 5.76 10.89 -2.49
C GLY A 42 5.92 10.01 -1.25
N ALA A 43 5.03 10.14 -0.26
CA ALA A 43 5.02 9.31 0.93
C ALA A 43 4.76 7.83 0.59
N GLY A 44 3.77 7.55 -0.27
CA GLY A 44 3.45 6.18 -0.71
C GLY A 44 4.60 5.50 -1.45
N LEU A 45 5.19 6.18 -2.43
CA LEU A 45 6.33 5.66 -3.20
C LEU A 45 7.57 5.47 -2.32
N SER A 46 7.84 6.41 -1.40
CA SER A 46 8.97 6.30 -0.49
C SER A 46 8.81 5.12 0.47
N GLY A 47 7.62 4.95 1.07
CA GLY A 47 7.31 3.81 1.93
C GLY A 47 7.47 2.47 1.21
N MET A 48 6.94 2.37 -0.01
CA MET A 48 7.09 1.17 -0.84
C MET A 48 8.56 0.90 -1.20
N GLY A 49 9.30 1.93 -1.58
CA GLY A 49 10.72 1.85 -1.91
C GLY A 49 11.55 1.32 -0.73
N ILE A 50 11.36 1.91 0.46
CA ILE A 50 12.05 1.50 1.70
C ILE A 50 11.70 0.06 2.05
N ALA A 51 10.41 -0.30 2.10
CA ALA A 51 9.97 -1.65 2.45
C ALA A 51 10.60 -2.71 1.53
N ASN A 52 10.62 -2.45 0.21
CA ASN A 52 11.21 -3.35 -0.76
C ASN A 52 12.74 -3.46 -0.62
N LEU A 53 13.44 -2.37 -0.31
CA LEU A 53 14.89 -2.39 -0.08
C LEU A 53 15.25 -3.14 1.21
N ILE A 54 14.46 -2.97 2.27
CA ILE A 54 14.61 -3.73 3.52
C ILE A 54 14.44 -5.23 3.23
N MET A 55 13.40 -5.62 2.49
CA MET A 55 13.17 -7.02 2.11
C MET A 55 14.35 -7.58 1.29
N ILE A 56 14.82 -6.84 0.28
CA ILE A 56 16.01 -7.23 -0.50
C ILE A 56 17.22 -7.44 0.42
N ARG A 57 17.47 -6.53 1.37
CA ARG A 57 18.60 -6.65 2.29
C ARG A 57 18.44 -7.82 3.25
N TYR A 58 17.22 -8.07 3.73
CA TYR A 58 16.87 -9.17 4.62
C TYR A 58 17.16 -10.52 3.96
N TYR A 59 16.64 -10.75 2.75
CA TYR A 59 16.89 -12.00 2.01
C TYR A 59 18.34 -12.13 1.52
N ALA A 60 19.03 -11.02 1.25
CA ALA A 60 20.45 -11.06 0.92
C ALA A 60 21.31 -11.51 2.12
N LYS A 61 20.93 -11.15 3.35
CA LYS A 61 21.62 -11.61 4.57
C LYS A 61 21.27 -13.05 4.95
N ARG A 62 20.10 -13.55 4.53
CA ARG A 62 19.60 -14.89 4.89
C ARG A 62 19.16 -15.68 3.64
N PRO A 63 20.12 -16.20 2.85
CA PRO A 63 19.82 -16.91 1.61
C PRO A 63 19.08 -18.25 1.84
N SER A 64 19.23 -18.88 3.01
CA SER A 64 18.48 -20.09 3.38
C SER A 64 16.97 -19.82 3.46
N LEU A 65 16.57 -18.75 4.15
CA LEU A 65 15.16 -18.35 4.24
C LEU A 65 14.55 -18.00 2.88
N LYS A 66 15.36 -17.42 1.99
CA LYS A 66 14.90 -17.14 0.64
C LYS A 66 14.57 -18.42 -0.13
N LYS A 67 15.45 -19.42 -0.08
CA LYS A 67 15.20 -20.72 -0.73
C LYS A 67 13.99 -21.42 -0.14
N GLN A 68 13.81 -21.37 1.18
CA GLN A 68 12.61 -21.89 1.85
C GLN A 68 11.36 -21.19 1.36
N GLN A 69 11.36 -19.86 1.27
CA GLN A 69 10.21 -19.12 0.75
C GLN A 69 9.90 -19.48 -0.71
N ASP A 70 10.90 -19.65 -1.57
CA ASP A 70 10.69 -20.04 -2.96
C ASP A 70 10.08 -21.46 -3.07
N ILE A 71 10.41 -22.36 -2.14
CA ILE A 71 9.80 -23.70 -2.02
C ILE A 71 8.37 -23.61 -1.47
N GLU A 72 8.17 -22.87 -0.37
CA GLU A 72 6.86 -22.66 0.26
C GLU A 72 5.89 -21.93 -0.67
N ALA A 73 6.38 -21.07 -1.56
CA ALA A 73 5.54 -20.39 -2.56
C ALA A 73 4.87 -21.36 -3.54
N GLY A 74 5.42 -22.56 -3.73
CA GLY A 74 4.85 -23.62 -4.57
C GLY A 74 3.93 -24.58 -3.82
N ASP A 75 3.85 -24.50 -2.50
CA ASP A 75 3.01 -25.38 -1.68
C ASP A 75 1.60 -24.79 -1.51
N GLU A 76 0.58 -25.59 -1.84
CA GLU A 76 -0.83 -25.22 -1.70
C GLU A 76 -1.18 -24.85 -0.25
N ARG A 77 -0.58 -25.53 0.73
CA ARG A 77 -0.82 -25.24 2.15
C ARG A 77 -0.32 -23.85 2.51
N SER A 78 0.90 -23.52 2.14
CA SER A 78 1.49 -22.20 2.40
C SER A 78 0.73 -21.09 1.67
N ALA A 79 0.28 -21.36 0.44
CA ALA A 79 -0.59 -20.44 -0.30
C ALA A 79 -1.91 -20.18 0.43
N SER A 80 -2.56 -21.22 0.97
CA SER A 80 -3.80 -21.08 1.75
C SER A 80 -3.60 -20.24 3.02
N ILE A 81 -2.51 -20.46 3.77
CA ILE A 81 -2.18 -19.70 4.97
C ILE A 81 -1.95 -18.22 4.64
N ASN A 82 -1.24 -17.95 3.55
CA ASN A 82 -0.98 -16.60 3.08
C ASN A 82 -2.26 -15.88 2.59
N ASN A 83 -3.18 -16.61 1.96
CA ASN A 83 -4.47 -16.05 1.56
C ASN A 83 -5.35 -15.75 2.78
N LEU A 84 -5.36 -16.64 3.78
CA LEU A 84 -6.08 -16.41 5.04
C LEU A 84 -5.51 -15.21 5.80
N SER A 85 -4.18 -15.07 5.86
CA SER A 85 -3.53 -13.95 6.54
C SER A 85 -3.85 -12.62 5.87
N LYS A 86 -3.83 -12.57 4.53
CA LYS A 86 -4.25 -11.39 3.75
C LYS A 86 -5.72 -11.04 3.98
N ALA A 87 -6.61 -12.03 4.03
CA ALA A 87 -8.03 -11.80 4.29
C ALA A 87 -8.27 -11.23 5.70
N LYS A 88 -7.64 -11.82 6.73
CA LYS A 88 -7.73 -11.29 8.10
C LYS A 88 -7.12 -9.89 8.23
N ALA A 89 -5.99 -9.64 7.57
CA ALA A 89 -5.38 -8.31 7.55
C ALA A 89 -6.33 -7.29 6.91
N PHE A 90 -6.96 -7.65 5.78
CA PHE A 90 -7.94 -6.80 5.11
C PHE A 90 -9.14 -6.46 6.00
N ASP A 91 -9.73 -7.44 6.69
CA ASP A 91 -10.86 -7.21 7.58
C ASP A 91 -10.50 -6.27 8.75
N ILE A 92 -9.29 -6.41 9.31
CA ILE A 92 -8.78 -5.53 10.37
C ILE A 92 -8.52 -4.12 9.83
N THR A 93 -7.89 -4.01 8.65
CA THR A 93 -7.61 -2.71 8.01
C THR A 93 -8.89 -1.96 7.71
N LEU A 94 -9.92 -2.61 7.17
CA LEU A 94 -11.21 -1.97 6.92
C LEU A 94 -11.89 -1.54 8.22
N ARG A 95 -11.80 -2.34 9.28
CA ARG A 95 -12.32 -1.95 10.59
C ARG A 95 -11.62 -0.70 11.13
N ALA A 96 -10.31 -0.61 10.97
CA ALA A 96 -9.55 0.59 11.33
C ALA A 96 -9.93 1.80 10.45
N MET A 97 -10.16 1.59 9.15
CA MET A 97 -10.58 2.65 8.23
C MET A 97 -11.94 3.27 8.60
N MET A 98 -12.82 2.56 9.31
CA MET A 98 -14.08 3.14 9.78
C MET A 98 -13.90 4.34 10.71
N ILE A 99 -12.76 4.46 11.40
CA ILE A 99 -12.47 5.58 12.30
C ILE A 99 -12.08 6.84 11.51
N LEU A 100 -11.52 6.68 10.32
CA LEU A 100 -10.91 7.76 9.55
C LEU A 100 -11.90 8.88 9.14
N PRO A 101 -13.13 8.60 8.68
CA PRO A 101 -14.12 9.65 8.40
C PRO A 101 -14.48 10.49 9.63
N PHE A 102 -14.55 9.89 10.82
CA PHE A 102 -14.84 10.63 12.05
C PHE A 102 -13.71 11.60 12.40
N VAL A 103 -12.45 11.17 12.20
CA VAL A 103 -11.28 12.05 12.39
C VAL A 103 -11.32 13.22 11.40
N LEU A 104 -11.71 12.99 10.14
CA LEU A 104 -11.83 14.06 9.14
C LEU A 104 -12.93 15.08 9.48
N VAL A 105 -14.07 14.62 9.98
CA VAL A 105 -15.15 15.49 10.45
C VAL A 105 -14.71 16.31 11.67
N LEU A 106 -14.01 15.70 12.62
CA LEU A 106 -13.46 16.39 13.80
C LEU A 106 -12.38 17.41 13.43
N ALA A 107 -11.66 17.18 12.34
CA ALA A 107 -10.64 18.11 11.81
C ALA A 107 -11.22 19.23 10.94
N ASP A 108 -12.55 19.40 10.90
CA ASP A 108 -13.27 20.38 10.09
C ASP A 108 -12.90 20.32 8.60
N SER A 109 -12.68 19.09 8.11
CA SER A 109 -12.25 18.85 6.73
C SER A 109 -13.41 18.98 5.74
N PRO A 110 -13.16 19.38 4.48
CA PRO A 110 -14.21 19.53 3.49
C PRO A 110 -15.03 18.25 3.28
N LEU A 111 -16.36 18.39 3.17
CA LEU A 111 -17.29 17.25 3.06
C LEU A 111 -16.94 16.29 1.91
N TRP A 112 -16.48 16.82 0.78
CA TRP A 112 -16.12 16.00 -0.39
C TRP A 112 -14.96 15.04 -0.09
N LEU A 113 -14.02 15.42 0.80
CA LEU A 113 -12.89 14.57 1.19
C LEU A 113 -13.36 13.41 2.06
N THR A 114 -14.21 13.68 3.04
CA THR A 114 -14.84 12.65 3.88
C THR A 114 -15.64 11.67 3.03
N LEU A 115 -16.42 12.18 2.07
CA LEU A 115 -17.20 11.34 1.15
C LEU A 115 -16.30 10.50 0.24
N ALA A 116 -15.15 11.03 -0.21
CA ALA A 116 -14.18 10.28 -1.00
C ALA A 116 -13.58 9.09 -0.21
N VAL A 117 -13.28 9.27 1.07
CA VAL A 117 -12.80 8.19 1.95
C VAL A 117 -13.87 7.11 2.14
N VAL A 118 -15.13 7.51 2.37
CA VAL A 118 -16.25 6.57 2.47
C VAL A 118 -16.47 5.82 1.15
N ALA A 119 -16.40 6.52 0.00
CA ALA A 119 -16.51 5.91 -1.31
C ALA A 119 -15.40 4.88 -1.56
N PHE A 120 -14.15 5.17 -1.16
CA PHE A 120 -13.04 4.23 -1.26
C PHE A 120 -13.25 2.98 -0.38
N TYR A 121 -13.79 3.16 0.83
CA TYR A 121 -14.16 2.06 1.71
C TYR A 121 -15.25 1.16 1.08
N VAL A 122 -16.34 1.75 0.57
CA VAL A 122 -17.41 1.01 -0.11
C VAL A 122 -16.87 0.28 -1.34
N PHE A 123 -16.05 0.95 -2.16
CA PHE A 123 -15.41 0.36 -3.33
C PHE A 123 -14.55 -0.86 -2.97
N SER A 124 -13.83 -0.81 -1.85
CA SER A 124 -13.04 -1.94 -1.35
C SER A 124 -13.93 -3.16 -1.02
N TYR A 125 -15.11 -2.94 -0.43
CA TYR A 125 -16.10 -4.01 -0.23
C TYR A 125 -16.72 -4.50 -1.53
N SER A 126 -16.98 -3.62 -2.49
CA SER A 126 -17.50 -3.99 -3.80
C SER A 126 -16.54 -4.94 -4.53
N ILE A 127 -15.23 -4.65 -4.47
CA ILE A 127 -14.20 -5.55 -5.01
C ILE A 127 -14.24 -6.90 -4.28
N ARG A 128 -14.28 -6.90 -2.95
CA ARG A 128 -14.37 -8.16 -2.17
C ARG A 128 -15.59 -8.97 -2.59
N TYR A 129 -16.75 -8.34 -2.68
CA TYR A 129 -17.99 -8.99 -3.06
C TYR A 129 -17.93 -9.56 -4.49
N TYR A 130 -17.39 -8.79 -5.44
CA TYR A 130 -17.14 -9.26 -6.80
C TYR A 130 -16.28 -10.53 -6.81
N TYR A 131 -15.18 -10.55 -6.05
CA TYR A 131 -14.33 -11.74 -5.98
C TYR A 131 -15.00 -12.93 -5.28
N ILE A 132 -15.83 -12.70 -4.26
CA ILE A 132 -16.63 -13.78 -3.65
C ILE A 132 -17.53 -14.41 -4.71
N VAL A 133 -18.30 -13.62 -5.46
CA VAL A 133 -19.19 -14.13 -6.52
C VAL A 133 -18.42 -14.81 -7.64
N LYS A 134 -17.25 -14.28 -8.00
CA LYS A 134 -16.40 -14.88 -9.03
C LYS A 134 -15.85 -16.24 -8.59
N TYR A 135 -15.31 -16.34 -7.38
CA TYR A 135 -14.71 -17.58 -6.89
C TYR A 135 -15.76 -18.62 -6.48
N SER A 136 -16.95 -18.20 -6.03
CA SER A 136 -18.06 -19.13 -5.71
C SER A 136 -18.66 -19.83 -6.93
N LYS A 137 -18.34 -19.39 -8.15
CA LYS A 137 -18.77 -20.01 -9.40
C LYS A 137 -17.70 -20.92 -10.02
N VAL A 138 -16.45 -20.72 -9.61
CA VAL A 138 -15.28 -21.42 -10.17
C VAL A 138 -14.84 -22.57 -9.26
N MET A 139 -15.02 -22.41 -7.95
CA MET A 139 -14.88 -23.43 -6.92
C MET A 139 -16.26 -23.96 -6.53
#